data_AF-A0A835QWX9-F1
#
_entry.id   AF-A0A835QWX9-F1
#
_cell.length_a   1.000
_cell.length_b   1.000
_cell.length_c   1.000
_cell.angle_alpha   90.00
_cell.angle_beta   90.00
_cell.angle_gamma   90.00
#
_symmetry.space_group_name_H-M   'P 1'
#
loop_
_entity.id
_entity.type
_entity.pdbx_description
1 polymer ?
#
loop_
_entity_poly.entity_id
_entity_poly.type
_entity_poly.pdbx_seq_one_letter_code
_entity_poly.pdbx_strand_id
1 'polypeptide(L)'
;MAPKAKPKPLSPSANSQAPPSLEELFSSLHRHAQNFEYEQAVKIADQVLSIAPGDEDALRCKIVALIKSDSIDKALSVIQKSEDLPVDLNFYKAYCLYRQNKLQEALESLSNQERSTMALQLEAQILYRLGKMDTCMQSYEKLQKFKIDSLDLKTNLIATLVSAGRSNEVQGVMDALKIKASSSFEIAYNTACSLIEKKRYTEAEQHLLSARRLGQEMLVDEDYADDEIETELAPIAVQLAYIQQLLGNKLEAIESYLSIINRNLADASSLAVATNNLIVLRGTKDASDSLRKLDRFIQKADGSKLFKVASGLDFKLSQRQRESLYFNRLLLLLQANRIEQVSIMKMLDHPNIVKLVEVIDDPLSDHFYMVLEYAEGKWVCDSSGIAGDIGESKCRRYLRDVVSGLLYLHAHNIVHGDIKPDNLLVSSTGTVKIGDFSVSQVFEDDNDELRRSPGTPVFTAPECCLGLTYHGRAADTWAVGVTLYFMIVGKYPFLGDTLQETYDKIVNSPLFLPDNLNPQLRNLLERLLCKDPKHRISLPAAAEHPWVVEEEGPIPEFHCRHKNAGKLSG
;
A
#
# COMPACT_ATOMS: atom_id res chain seq x y z
N MET A 1 -78.32 -14.48 48.82
CA MET A 1 -77.18 -15.30 49.26
C MET A 1 -77.48 -16.74 48.90
N ALA A 2 -76.81 -17.29 47.89
CA ALA A 2 -77.01 -18.67 47.44
C ALA A 2 -75.64 -19.33 47.18
N PRO A 3 -75.48 -20.63 47.47
CA PRO A 3 -74.20 -21.23 47.85
C PRO A 3 -73.47 -21.94 46.72
N LYS A 4 -72.18 -22.18 47.00
CA LYS A 4 -71.08 -22.68 46.17
C LYS A 4 -71.40 -23.81 45.17
N ALA A 5 -70.93 -23.64 43.94
CA ALA A 5 -70.84 -24.67 42.91
C ALA A 5 -69.40 -25.22 42.77
N LYS A 6 -69.33 -26.53 42.52
CA LYS A 6 -68.14 -27.40 42.37
C LYS A 6 -67.18 -26.93 41.26
N PRO A 7 -65.87 -27.28 41.33
CA PRO A 7 -64.91 -26.95 40.28
C PRO A 7 -65.21 -27.73 38.99
N LYS A 8 -65.15 -27.04 37.85
CA LYS A 8 -65.21 -27.62 36.51
C LYS A 8 -63.88 -28.29 36.13
N PRO A 9 -63.88 -29.33 35.26
CA PRO A 9 -62.69 -30.09 34.90
C PRO A 9 -61.76 -29.31 33.95
N LEU A 10 -60.47 -29.61 34.02
CA LEU A 10 -59.44 -29.17 33.08
C LEU A 10 -59.77 -29.65 31.65
N SER A 11 -59.63 -28.73 30.70
CA SER A 11 -59.65 -29.00 29.25
C SER A 11 -58.47 -29.90 28.83
N PRO A 12 -58.65 -30.82 27.88
CA PRO A 12 -57.56 -31.67 27.40
C PRO A 12 -56.55 -30.84 26.60
N SER A 13 -55.28 -30.96 26.99
CA SER A 13 -54.12 -30.37 26.32
C SER A 13 -53.80 -31.09 25.01
N ALA A 14 -53.58 -30.28 23.97
CA ALA A 14 -52.66 -30.43 22.84
C ALA A 14 -52.43 -31.83 22.24
N ASN A 15 -52.82 -31.93 20.96
CA ASN A 15 -52.46 -32.98 20.00
C ASN A 15 -51.00 -33.46 20.14
N SER A 16 -50.83 -34.73 20.49
CA SER A 16 -49.62 -35.49 20.20
C SER A 16 -49.61 -35.88 18.71
N GLN A 17 -49.05 -35.03 17.84
CA GLN A 17 -48.67 -35.47 16.49
C GLN A 17 -47.44 -36.38 16.61
N ALA A 18 -47.48 -37.53 15.94
CA ALA A 18 -46.31 -38.40 15.80
C ALA A 18 -45.14 -37.63 15.18
N PRO A 19 -43.88 -37.94 15.51
CA PRO A 19 -42.73 -37.30 14.86
C PRO A 19 -42.85 -37.48 13.33
N PRO A 20 -42.56 -36.42 12.55
CA PRO A 20 -42.68 -36.47 11.09
C PRO A 20 -41.78 -37.57 10.54
N SER A 21 -42.27 -38.28 9.54
CA SER A 21 -41.50 -39.32 8.86
C SER A 21 -40.33 -38.73 8.08
N LEU A 22 -39.30 -39.54 7.79
CA LEU A 22 -38.14 -39.10 7.00
C LEU A 22 -38.56 -38.56 5.62
N GLU A 23 -39.58 -39.16 5.00
CA GLU A 23 -40.14 -38.77 3.71
C GLU A 23 -40.84 -37.39 3.75
N GLU A 24 -41.57 -37.10 4.84
CA GLU A 24 -42.16 -35.78 5.08
C GLU A 24 -41.09 -34.70 5.29
N LEU A 25 -40.01 -35.05 5.99
CA LEU A 25 -38.88 -34.13 6.19
C LEU A 25 -38.16 -33.80 4.88
N PHE A 26 -37.87 -34.80 4.04
CA PHE A 26 -37.28 -34.54 2.71
C PHE A 26 -38.21 -33.74 1.79
N SER A 27 -39.52 -34.00 1.84
CA SER A 27 -40.51 -33.23 1.10
C SER A 27 -40.54 -31.76 1.55
N SER A 28 -40.47 -31.53 2.87
CA SER A 28 -40.39 -30.19 3.45
C SER A 28 -39.07 -29.49 3.09
N LEU A 29 -37.94 -30.21 3.15
CA LEU A 29 -36.62 -29.71 2.80
C LEU A 29 -36.59 -29.26 1.34
N HIS A 30 -37.11 -30.07 0.43
CA HIS A 30 -37.20 -29.74 -0.99
C HIS A 30 -38.05 -28.49 -1.23
N ARG A 31 -39.20 -28.38 -0.56
CA ARG A 31 -40.09 -27.20 -0.66
C ARG A 31 -39.40 -25.92 -0.18
N HIS A 32 -38.75 -25.95 0.98
CA HIS A 32 -38.03 -24.78 1.49
C HIS A 32 -36.86 -24.38 0.59
N ALA A 33 -36.14 -25.35 0.01
CA ALA A 33 -35.09 -25.09 -0.96
C ALA A 33 -35.61 -24.43 -2.26
N GLN A 34 -36.77 -24.86 -2.78
CA GLN A 34 -37.40 -24.26 -3.96
C GLN A 34 -37.92 -22.85 -3.71
N ASN A 35 -38.39 -22.57 -2.49
CA ASN A 35 -38.90 -21.26 -2.10
C ASN A 35 -37.80 -20.27 -1.67
N PHE A 36 -36.53 -20.61 -1.83
CA PHE A 36 -35.39 -19.79 -1.37
C PHE A 36 -35.35 -19.55 0.15
N GLU A 37 -36.04 -20.39 0.94
CA GLU A 37 -36.13 -20.31 2.41
C GLU A 37 -34.96 -21.10 3.05
N TYR A 38 -33.74 -20.64 2.81
CA TYR A 38 -32.53 -21.41 3.11
C TYR A 38 -32.29 -21.65 4.61
N GLU A 39 -32.64 -20.70 5.49
CA GLU A 39 -32.49 -20.91 6.94
C GLU A 39 -33.42 -22.03 7.45
N GLN A 40 -34.62 -22.12 6.89
CA GLN A 40 -35.60 -23.15 7.19
C GLN A 40 -35.14 -24.49 6.62
N ALA A 41 -34.61 -24.50 5.39
CA ALA A 41 -34.00 -25.69 4.80
C ALA A 41 -32.86 -26.25 5.69
N VAL A 42 -32.01 -25.39 6.26
CA VAL A 42 -30.97 -25.82 7.22
C VAL A 42 -31.59 -26.49 8.45
N LYS A 43 -32.65 -25.91 9.04
CA LYS A 43 -33.33 -26.48 10.21
C LYS A 43 -33.95 -27.84 9.92
N ILE A 44 -34.57 -28.02 8.74
CA ILE A 44 -35.14 -29.30 8.34
C ILE A 44 -34.03 -30.32 8.07
N ALA A 45 -32.93 -29.92 7.43
CA ALA A 45 -31.79 -30.80 7.22
C ALA A 45 -31.16 -31.26 8.55
N ASP A 46 -31.09 -30.39 9.56
CA ASP A 46 -30.67 -30.76 10.92
C ASP A 46 -31.61 -31.82 11.55
N GLN A 47 -32.92 -31.73 11.31
CA GLN A 47 -33.87 -32.74 11.76
C GLN A 47 -33.63 -34.08 11.06
N VAL A 48 -33.40 -34.08 9.74
CA VAL A 48 -33.07 -35.31 8.99
C VAL A 48 -31.78 -35.92 9.51
N LEU A 49 -30.71 -35.12 9.67
CA LEU A 49 -29.42 -35.60 10.18
C LEU A 49 -29.47 -36.05 11.64
N SER A 50 -30.42 -35.57 12.44
CA SER A 50 -30.63 -36.09 13.81
C SER A 50 -31.19 -37.51 13.81
N ILE A 51 -31.93 -37.89 12.77
CA ILE A 51 -32.52 -39.23 12.58
C ILE A 51 -31.54 -40.14 11.82
N ALA A 52 -30.88 -39.59 10.80
CA ALA A 52 -29.93 -40.28 9.92
C ALA A 52 -28.63 -39.46 9.77
N PRO A 53 -27.68 -39.56 10.71
CA PRO A 53 -26.47 -38.70 10.74
C PRO A 53 -25.53 -38.85 9.55
N GLY A 54 -25.58 -40.00 8.85
CA GLY A 54 -24.76 -40.28 7.66
C GLY A 54 -25.48 -40.06 6.33
N ASP A 55 -26.65 -39.42 6.34
CA ASP A 55 -27.40 -39.15 5.12
C ASP A 55 -26.69 -38.10 4.26
N GLU A 56 -26.22 -38.53 3.08
CA GLU A 56 -25.39 -37.73 2.19
C GLU A 56 -26.17 -36.56 1.58
N ASP A 57 -27.43 -36.77 1.20
CA ASP A 57 -28.26 -35.78 0.53
C ASP A 57 -28.68 -34.68 1.51
N ALA A 58 -29.07 -35.04 2.73
CA ALA A 58 -29.36 -34.08 3.79
C ALA A 58 -28.13 -33.23 4.14
N LEU A 59 -26.94 -33.84 4.19
CA LEU A 59 -25.70 -33.14 4.45
C LEU A 59 -25.35 -32.15 3.32
N ARG A 60 -25.44 -32.57 2.06
CA ARG A 60 -25.23 -31.70 0.89
C ARG A 60 -26.25 -30.57 0.84
N CYS A 61 -27.53 -30.86 1.05
CA CYS A 61 -28.59 -29.85 1.11
C CYS A 61 -28.33 -28.81 2.20
N LYS A 62 -27.90 -29.23 3.40
CA LYS A 62 -27.53 -28.32 4.48
C LYS A 62 -26.38 -27.39 4.08
N ILE A 63 -25.31 -27.95 3.50
CA ILE A 63 -24.14 -27.17 3.06
C ILE A 63 -24.54 -26.17 1.96
N VAL A 64 -25.30 -26.60 0.97
CA VAL A 64 -25.79 -25.73 -0.12
C VAL A 64 -26.68 -24.62 0.43
N ALA A 65 -27.60 -24.93 1.34
CA ALA A 65 -28.46 -23.92 1.98
C ALA A 65 -27.64 -22.91 2.79
N LEU A 66 -26.64 -23.37 3.55
CA LEU A 66 -25.72 -22.47 4.27
C LEU A 66 -24.96 -21.55 3.31
N ILE A 67 -24.43 -22.08 2.20
CA ILE A 67 -23.75 -21.29 1.17
C ILE A 67 -24.70 -20.25 0.55
N LYS A 68 -25.94 -20.64 0.22
CA LYS A 68 -26.95 -19.76 -0.38
C LYS A 68 -27.47 -18.69 0.59
N SER A 69 -27.41 -18.95 1.90
CA SER A 69 -27.67 -17.97 2.97
C SER A 69 -26.45 -17.14 3.39
N ASP A 70 -25.38 -17.15 2.58
CA ASP A 70 -24.10 -16.46 2.83
C ASP A 70 -23.38 -16.85 4.14
N SER A 71 -23.76 -17.97 4.75
CA SER A 71 -23.17 -18.49 5.99
C SER A 71 -21.96 -19.40 5.71
N ILE A 72 -20.94 -18.88 5.03
CA ILE A 72 -19.79 -19.65 4.52
C ILE A 72 -18.99 -20.33 5.65
N ASP A 73 -18.75 -19.64 6.77
CA ASP A 73 -18.00 -20.22 7.90
C ASP A 73 -18.73 -21.41 8.53
N LYS A 74 -20.07 -21.31 8.62
CA LYS A 74 -20.89 -22.42 9.11
C LYS A 74 -20.84 -23.59 8.15
N ALA A 75 -20.91 -23.35 6.84
CA ALA A 75 -20.78 -24.40 5.83
C ALA A 75 -19.43 -25.14 5.95
N LEU A 76 -18.32 -24.41 6.08
CA LEU A 76 -16.99 -25.00 6.32
C LEU A 76 -16.93 -25.82 7.61
N SER A 77 -17.54 -25.32 8.70
CA SER A 77 -17.58 -26.05 9.97
C SER A 77 -18.34 -27.39 9.85
N VAL A 78 -19.40 -27.43 9.04
CA VAL A 78 -20.17 -28.66 8.78
C VAL A 78 -19.34 -29.63 7.95
N ILE A 79 -18.63 -29.15 6.93
CA ILE A 79 -17.73 -29.96 6.11
C ILE A 79 -16.61 -30.57 6.95
N GLN A 80 -15.93 -29.77 7.78
CA GLN A 80 -14.85 -30.23 8.65
C GLN A 80 -15.31 -31.30 9.65
N LYS A 81 -16.51 -31.12 10.24
CA LYS A 81 -17.11 -32.13 11.14
C LYS A 81 -17.51 -33.43 10.43
N SER A 82 -17.56 -33.41 9.10
CA SER A 82 -17.99 -34.54 8.28
C SER A 82 -16.82 -35.22 7.56
N GLU A 83 -15.56 -34.86 7.85
CA GLU A 83 -14.38 -35.43 7.17
C GLU A 83 -14.23 -36.95 7.41
N ASP A 84 -14.79 -37.48 8.50
CA ASP A 84 -14.79 -38.91 8.81
C ASP A 84 -15.87 -39.71 8.07
N LEU A 85 -16.81 -39.03 7.39
CA LEU A 85 -17.86 -39.69 6.60
C LEU A 85 -17.36 -40.00 5.19
N PRO A 86 -17.79 -41.13 4.58
CA PRO A 86 -17.40 -41.50 3.22
C PRO A 86 -18.18 -40.69 2.16
N VAL A 87 -18.21 -39.36 2.29
CA VAL A 87 -18.95 -38.41 1.44
C VAL A 87 -17.96 -37.43 0.80
N ASP A 88 -17.97 -37.31 -0.53
CA ASP A 88 -17.12 -36.32 -1.22
C ASP A 88 -17.73 -34.92 -1.11
N LEU A 89 -17.14 -34.09 -0.23
CA LEU A 89 -17.49 -32.68 -0.03
C LEU A 89 -16.44 -31.71 -0.57
N ASN A 90 -15.43 -32.20 -1.30
CA ASN A 90 -14.26 -31.40 -1.70
C ASN A 90 -14.63 -30.19 -2.57
N PHE A 91 -15.60 -30.35 -3.49
CA PHE A 91 -16.12 -29.24 -4.28
C PHE A 91 -16.68 -28.11 -3.40
N TYR A 92 -17.51 -28.45 -2.41
CA TYR A 92 -18.10 -27.47 -1.50
C TYR A 92 -17.05 -26.83 -0.59
N LYS A 93 -16.06 -27.62 -0.15
CA LYS A 93 -14.89 -27.13 0.60
C LYS A 93 -14.13 -26.09 -0.22
N ALA A 94 -13.79 -26.43 -1.46
CA ALA A 94 -13.13 -25.54 -2.41
C ALA A 94 -13.95 -24.27 -2.65
N TYR A 95 -15.26 -24.39 -2.87
CA TYR A 95 -16.13 -23.24 -3.10
C TYR A 95 -16.16 -22.30 -1.89
N CYS A 96 -16.26 -22.84 -0.67
CA CYS A 96 -16.23 -22.02 0.54
C CYS A 96 -14.87 -21.34 0.75
N LEU A 97 -13.77 -22.05 0.52
CA LEU A 97 -12.41 -21.48 0.58
C LEU A 97 -12.21 -20.37 -0.47
N TYR A 98 -12.75 -20.56 -1.67
CA TYR A 98 -12.78 -19.54 -2.72
C TYR A 98 -13.55 -18.28 -2.27
N ARG A 99 -14.72 -18.45 -1.63
CA ARG A 99 -15.50 -17.34 -1.05
C ARG A 99 -14.77 -16.64 0.09
N GLN A 100 -13.94 -17.35 0.86
CA GLN A 100 -13.03 -16.80 1.87
C GLN A 100 -11.72 -16.19 1.29
N ASN A 101 -11.57 -16.12 -0.03
CA ASN A 101 -10.34 -15.66 -0.72
C ASN A 101 -9.09 -16.52 -0.43
N LYS A 102 -9.25 -17.76 0.05
CA LYS A 102 -8.17 -18.74 0.25
C LYS A 102 -7.94 -19.55 -1.02
N LEU A 103 -7.52 -18.86 -2.09
CA LEU A 103 -7.51 -19.40 -3.45
C LEU A 103 -6.59 -20.61 -3.64
N GLN A 104 -5.44 -20.63 -2.98
CA GLN A 104 -4.48 -21.74 -3.10
C GLN A 104 -5.01 -23.01 -2.41
N GLU A 105 -5.56 -22.87 -1.19
CA GLU A 105 -6.22 -23.98 -0.48
C GLU A 105 -7.47 -24.49 -1.24
N ALA A 106 -8.21 -23.58 -1.88
CA ALA A 106 -9.35 -23.94 -2.72
C ALA A 106 -8.92 -24.77 -3.93
N LEU A 107 -7.81 -24.40 -4.59
CA LEU A 107 -7.27 -25.14 -5.73
C LEU A 107 -6.76 -26.53 -5.32
N GLU A 108 -6.10 -26.63 -4.18
CA GLU A 108 -5.64 -27.92 -3.62
C GLU A 108 -6.81 -28.85 -3.31
N SER A 109 -7.91 -28.31 -2.80
CA SER A 109 -9.14 -29.06 -2.53
C SER A 109 -9.79 -29.63 -3.80
N LEU A 110 -9.55 -29.04 -4.98
CA LEU A 110 -10.07 -29.53 -6.26
C LEU A 110 -9.18 -30.59 -6.94
N SER A 111 -7.93 -30.74 -6.50
CA SER A 111 -6.91 -31.54 -7.21
C SER A 111 -7.21 -33.04 -7.32
N ASN A 112 -8.07 -33.58 -6.45
CA ASN A 112 -8.37 -35.01 -6.34
C ASN A 112 -9.76 -35.41 -6.88
N GLN A 113 -10.54 -34.51 -7.48
CA GLN A 113 -11.90 -34.81 -7.93
C GLN A 113 -11.98 -35.29 -9.39
N GLU A 114 -13.00 -36.10 -9.70
CA GLU A 114 -13.44 -36.32 -11.09
C GLU A 114 -13.79 -34.97 -11.72
N ARG A 115 -13.34 -34.76 -12.97
CA ARG A 115 -13.45 -33.49 -13.70
C ARG A 115 -14.89 -33.18 -14.11
N SER A 116 -15.74 -32.94 -13.13
CA SER A 116 -17.09 -32.42 -13.34
C SER A 116 -17.02 -31.01 -13.93
N THR A 117 -18.06 -30.63 -14.68
CA THR A 117 -18.22 -29.28 -15.21
C THR A 117 -18.08 -28.21 -14.13
N MET A 118 -18.71 -28.41 -12.97
CA MET A 118 -18.70 -27.44 -11.88
C MET A 118 -17.30 -27.28 -11.27
N ALA A 119 -16.58 -28.39 -11.07
CA ALA A 119 -15.21 -28.36 -10.56
C ALA A 119 -14.26 -27.62 -11.53
N LEU A 120 -14.36 -27.88 -12.83
CA LEU A 120 -13.56 -27.19 -13.85
C LEU A 120 -13.89 -25.69 -13.95
N GLN A 121 -15.17 -25.30 -13.79
CA GLN A 121 -15.56 -23.90 -13.76
C GLN A 121 -14.98 -23.18 -12.54
N LEU A 122 -15.07 -23.79 -11.36
CA LEU A 122 -14.49 -23.23 -10.14
C LEU A 122 -12.96 -23.16 -10.22
N GLU A 123 -12.31 -24.20 -10.76
CA GLU A 123 -10.87 -24.23 -11.04
C GLU A 123 -10.47 -23.05 -11.94
N ALA A 124 -11.18 -22.84 -13.05
CA ALA A 124 -10.91 -21.71 -13.95
C ALA A 124 -11.09 -20.36 -13.25
N GLN A 125 -12.13 -20.17 -12.44
CA GLN A 125 -12.35 -18.94 -11.66
C GLN A 125 -11.25 -18.69 -10.62
N ILE A 126 -10.79 -19.73 -9.94
CA ILE A 126 -9.66 -19.65 -8.99
C ILE A 126 -8.38 -19.28 -9.73
N LEU A 127 -8.06 -19.95 -10.84
CA LEU A 127 -6.86 -19.71 -11.63
C LEU A 127 -6.84 -18.30 -12.23
N TYR A 128 -8.00 -17.81 -12.69
CA TYR A 128 -8.16 -16.44 -13.17
C TYR A 128 -7.81 -15.43 -12.07
N ARG A 129 -8.35 -15.60 -10.85
CA ARG A 129 -8.03 -14.71 -9.71
C ARG A 129 -6.58 -14.82 -9.23
N LEU A 130 -5.96 -15.99 -9.39
CA LEU A 130 -4.54 -16.20 -9.11
C LEU A 130 -3.61 -15.61 -10.20
N GLY A 131 -4.15 -15.11 -11.32
CA GLY A 131 -3.34 -14.62 -12.43
C GLY A 131 -2.71 -15.74 -13.28
N LYS A 132 -3.08 -17.01 -13.07
CA LYS A 132 -2.52 -18.17 -13.79
C LYS A 132 -3.29 -18.41 -15.10
N MET A 133 -3.15 -17.46 -16.03
CA MET A 133 -3.98 -17.38 -17.24
C MET A 133 -3.84 -18.60 -18.17
N ASP A 134 -2.63 -19.13 -18.38
CA ASP A 134 -2.43 -20.29 -19.27
C ASP A 134 -3.16 -21.55 -18.77
N THR A 135 -3.08 -21.83 -17.48
CA THR A 135 -3.80 -22.95 -16.85
C THR A 135 -5.31 -22.70 -16.78
N CYS A 136 -5.73 -21.44 -16.64
CA CYS A 136 -7.14 -21.05 -16.70
C CYS A 136 -7.72 -21.37 -18.09
N MET A 137 -7.00 -20.99 -19.16
CA MET A 137 -7.38 -21.29 -20.53
C MET A 137 -7.50 -22.79 -20.79
N GLN A 138 -6.53 -23.60 -20.33
CA GLN A 138 -6.61 -25.06 -20.43
C GLN A 138 -7.86 -25.63 -19.73
N SER A 139 -8.32 -25.01 -18.66
CA SER A 139 -9.54 -25.41 -17.95
C SER A 139 -10.79 -25.09 -18.78
N TYR A 140 -10.85 -23.92 -19.41
CA TYR A 140 -11.92 -23.58 -20.36
C TYR A 140 -11.92 -24.45 -21.64
N GLU A 141 -10.75 -24.78 -22.18
CA GLU A 141 -10.63 -25.71 -23.31
C GLU A 141 -11.16 -27.12 -22.97
N LYS A 142 -10.92 -27.59 -21.75
CA LYS A 142 -11.54 -28.83 -21.24
C LYS A 142 -13.06 -28.68 -21.15
N LEU A 143 -13.56 -27.56 -20.63
CA LEU A 143 -15.00 -27.28 -20.52
C LEU A 143 -15.72 -27.27 -21.89
N GLN A 144 -15.07 -26.78 -22.95
CA GLN A 144 -15.63 -26.83 -24.31
C GLN A 144 -15.92 -28.25 -24.79
N LYS A 145 -15.17 -29.26 -24.33
CA LYS A 145 -15.41 -30.67 -24.69
C LYS A 145 -16.74 -31.19 -24.18
N PHE A 146 -17.28 -30.59 -23.11
CA PHE A 146 -18.59 -30.94 -22.55
C PHE A 146 -19.76 -30.32 -23.33
N LYS A 147 -19.50 -29.55 -24.41
CA LYS A 147 -20.52 -28.93 -25.29
C LYS A 147 -21.57 -28.09 -24.54
N ILE A 148 -21.15 -27.43 -23.47
CA ILE A 148 -22.03 -26.55 -22.69
C ILE A 148 -22.16 -25.23 -23.43
N ASP A 149 -23.38 -24.92 -23.87
CA ASP A 149 -23.70 -23.66 -24.55
C ASP A 149 -24.21 -22.63 -23.53
N SER A 150 -23.27 -22.01 -22.80
CA SER A 150 -23.55 -20.93 -21.84
C SER A 150 -22.87 -19.64 -22.31
N LEU A 151 -23.63 -18.54 -22.35
CA LEU A 151 -23.09 -17.23 -22.71
C LEU A 151 -22.01 -16.80 -21.70
N ASP A 152 -22.26 -17.01 -20.40
CA ASP A 152 -21.32 -16.68 -19.31
C ASP A 152 -19.98 -17.39 -19.47
N LEU A 153 -19.99 -18.68 -19.83
CA LEU A 153 -18.78 -19.43 -20.08
C LEU A 153 -17.96 -18.79 -21.21
N LYS A 154 -18.64 -18.38 -22.29
CA LYS A 154 -18.00 -17.77 -23.45
C LYS A 154 -17.47 -16.37 -23.11
N THR A 155 -18.21 -15.56 -22.35
CA THR A 155 -17.78 -14.26 -21.83
C THR A 155 -16.50 -14.40 -21.00
N ASN A 156 -16.47 -15.36 -20.06
CA ASN A 156 -15.32 -15.58 -19.19
C ASN A 156 -14.08 -16.07 -19.95
N LEU A 157 -14.27 -16.89 -20.99
CA LEU A 157 -13.18 -17.30 -21.87
C LEU A 157 -12.57 -16.10 -22.62
N ILE A 158 -13.40 -15.20 -23.15
CA ILE A 158 -12.94 -13.99 -23.82
C ILE A 158 -12.20 -13.08 -22.83
N ALA A 159 -12.74 -12.86 -21.64
CA ALA A 159 -12.08 -12.09 -20.57
C ALA A 159 -10.71 -12.68 -20.18
N THR A 160 -10.59 -14.01 -20.17
CA THR A 160 -9.33 -14.73 -19.90
C THR A 160 -8.30 -14.50 -21.00
N LEU A 161 -8.70 -14.54 -22.28
CA LEU A 161 -7.81 -14.23 -23.40
C LEU A 161 -7.27 -12.80 -23.35
N VAL A 162 -8.14 -11.83 -23.07
CA VAL A 162 -7.77 -10.42 -22.91
C VAL A 162 -6.79 -10.27 -21.74
N SER A 163 -7.11 -10.85 -20.58
CA SER A 163 -6.25 -10.79 -19.40
C SER A 163 -4.90 -11.49 -19.59
N ALA A 164 -4.84 -12.49 -20.47
CA ALA A 164 -3.60 -13.18 -20.86
C ALA A 164 -2.75 -12.38 -21.87
N GLY A 165 -3.21 -11.22 -22.35
CA GLY A 165 -2.55 -10.47 -23.42
C GLY A 165 -2.64 -11.16 -24.79
N ARG A 166 -3.56 -12.11 -24.97
CA ARG A 166 -3.78 -12.88 -26.21
C ARG A 166 -4.85 -12.22 -27.08
N SER A 167 -4.89 -10.90 -27.10
CA SER A 167 -5.90 -10.11 -27.84
C SER A 167 -5.97 -10.42 -29.33
N ASN A 168 -4.91 -10.94 -29.94
CA ASN A 168 -4.90 -11.38 -31.34
C ASN A 168 -5.84 -12.56 -31.61
N GLU A 169 -6.10 -13.40 -30.61
CA GLU A 169 -6.90 -14.62 -30.75
C GLU A 169 -8.39 -14.40 -30.47
N VAL A 170 -8.74 -13.31 -29.77
CA VAL A 170 -10.11 -12.98 -29.35
C VAL A 170 -11.09 -13.07 -30.52
N GLN A 171 -10.78 -12.44 -31.66
CA GLN A 171 -11.69 -12.44 -32.81
C GLN A 171 -11.90 -13.85 -33.38
N GLY A 172 -10.82 -14.64 -33.53
CA GLY A 172 -10.92 -16.01 -34.05
C GLY A 172 -11.71 -16.92 -33.11
N VAL A 173 -11.58 -16.74 -31.80
CA VAL A 173 -12.36 -17.48 -30.79
C VAL A 173 -13.83 -17.06 -30.82
N MET A 174 -14.13 -15.77 -30.95
CA MET A 174 -15.51 -15.30 -31.10
C MET A 174 -16.18 -15.88 -32.36
N ASP A 175 -15.46 -15.90 -33.48
CA ASP A 175 -15.95 -16.46 -34.75
C ASP A 175 -16.22 -17.98 -34.61
N ALA A 176 -15.30 -18.72 -33.99
CA ALA A 176 -15.45 -20.15 -33.73
C ALA A 176 -16.64 -20.46 -32.80
N LEU A 177 -16.87 -19.62 -31.80
CA LEU A 177 -17.99 -19.73 -30.85
C LEU A 177 -19.31 -19.14 -31.39
N LYS A 178 -19.27 -18.51 -32.58
CA LYS A 178 -20.38 -17.82 -33.24
C LYS A 178 -21.00 -16.70 -32.39
N ILE A 179 -20.17 -15.96 -31.68
CA ILE A 179 -20.58 -14.83 -30.82
C ILE A 179 -20.27 -13.51 -31.49
N LYS A 180 -21.13 -12.51 -31.28
CA LYS A 180 -20.89 -11.13 -31.70
C LYS A 180 -20.59 -10.25 -30.49
N ALA A 181 -19.89 -9.15 -30.71
CA ALA A 181 -19.66 -8.16 -29.66
C ALA A 181 -20.98 -7.63 -29.07
N SER A 182 -22.06 -7.59 -29.87
CA SER A 182 -23.39 -7.16 -29.44
C SER A 182 -24.19 -8.23 -28.67
N SER A 183 -23.61 -9.40 -28.38
CA SER A 183 -24.32 -10.48 -27.68
C SER A 183 -24.55 -10.20 -26.20
N SER A 184 -23.65 -9.44 -25.55
CA SER A 184 -23.84 -8.92 -24.20
C SER A 184 -22.95 -7.69 -24.00
N PHE A 185 -23.21 -6.90 -22.95
CA PHE A 185 -22.38 -5.72 -22.69
C PHE A 185 -20.97 -6.09 -22.22
N GLU A 186 -20.80 -7.21 -21.52
CA GLU A 186 -19.50 -7.74 -21.08
C GLU A 186 -18.66 -8.23 -22.26
N ILE A 187 -19.28 -8.85 -23.26
CA ILE A 187 -18.58 -9.25 -24.49
C ILE A 187 -18.16 -8.00 -25.26
N ALA A 188 -19.03 -6.99 -25.38
CA ALA A 188 -18.66 -5.72 -26.00
C ALA A 188 -17.49 -5.05 -25.26
N TYR A 189 -17.52 -5.04 -23.92
CA TYR A 189 -16.43 -4.53 -23.08
C TYR A 189 -15.11 -5.27 -23.31
N ASN A 190 -15.13 -6.60 -23.24
CA ASN A 190 -13.92 -7.42 -23.44
C ASN A 190 -13.35 -7.26 -24.86
N THR A 191 -14.22 -7.18 -25.88
CA THR A 191 -13.80 -6.86 -27.25
C THR A 191 -13.11 -5.51 -27.32
N ALA A 192 -13.65 -4.47 -26.67
CA ALA A 192 -13.01 -3.17 -26.59
C ALA A 192 -11.64 -3.22 -25.91
N CYS A 193 -11.51 -3.94 -24.79
CA CYS A 193 -10.22 -4.15 -24.13
C CYS A 193 -9.19 -4.82 -25.06
N SER A 194 -9.61 -5.79 -25.88
CA SER A 194 -8.72 -6.41 -26.86
C SER A 194 -8.24 -5.44 -27.94
N LEU A 195 -9.10 -4.48 -28.34
CA LEU A 195 -8.78 -3.44 -29.32
C LEU A 195 -7.85 -2.37 -28.73
N ILE A 196 -7.99 -2.05 -27.44
CA ILE A 196 -7.07 -1.16 -26.71
C ILE A 196 -5.66 -1.73 -26.72
N GLU A 197 -5.48 -3.03 -26.44
CA GLU A 197 -4.16 -3.67 -26.51
C GLU A 197 -3.56 -3.63 -27.94
N LYS A 198 -4.41 -3.69 -28.96
CA LYS A 198 -4.03 -3.52 -30.38
C LYS A 198 -3.86 -2.07 -30.82
N LYS A 199 -3.99 -1.10 -29.90
CA LYS A 199 -3.91 0.35 -30.16
C LYS A 199 -4.98 0.88 -31.14
N ARG A 200 -6.14 0.20 -31.24
CA ARG A 200 -7.28 0.58 -32.08
C ARG A 200 -8.32 1.36 -31.26
N TYR A 201 -7.94 2.52 -30.76
CA TYR A 201 -8.69 3.25 -29.73
C TYR A 201 -10.08 3.72 -30.18
N THR A 202 -10.22 4.23 -31.40
CA THR A 202 -11.52 4.69 -31.93
C THR A 202 -12.54 3.55 -32.06
N GLU A 203 -12.08 2.36 -32.46
CA GLU A 203 -12.96 1.19 -32.54
C GLU A 203 -13.30 0.67 -31.14
N ALA A 204 -12.33 0.66 -30.23
CA ALA A 204 -12.58 0.32 -28.83
C ALA A 204 -13.61 1.27 -28.19
N GLU A 205 -13.57 2.56 -28.50
CA GLU A 205 -14.55 3.55 -28.05
C GLU A 205 -15.96 3.19 -28.49
N GLN A 206 -16.14 2.85 -29.78
CA GLN A 206 -17.44 2.45 -30.34
C GLN A 206 -17.99 1.21 -29.61
N HIS A 207 -17.13 0.22 -29.33
CA HIS A 207 -17.52 -0.96 -28.59
C HIS A 207 -17.86 -0.67 -27.12
N LEU A 208 -17.15 0.23 -26.44
CA LEU A 208 -17.49 0.63 -25.07
C LEU A 208 -18.79 1.44 -25.01
N LEU A 209 -19.05 2.32 -25.97
CA LEU A 209 -20.32 3.04 -26.08
C LEU A 209 -21.48 2.07 -26.33
N SER A 210 -21.27 1.05 -27.16
CA SER A 210 -22.23 -0.03 -27.34
C SER A 210 -22.42 -0.86 -26.07
N ALA A 211 -21.33 -1.19 -25.36
CA ALA A 211 -21.39 -1.91 -24.09
C ALA A 211 -22.24 -1.14 -23.08
N ARG A 212 -21.98 0.16 -22.91
CA ARG A 212 -22.76 1.01 -22.00
C ARG A 212 -24.24 1.04 -22.36
N ARG A 213 -24.58 1.13 -23.65
CA ARG A 213 -25.98 1.11 -24.10
C ARG A 213 -26.66 -0.23 -23.79
N LEU A 214 -26.02 -1.34 -24.16
CA LEU A 214 -26.54 -2.69 -23.91
C LEU A 214 -26.71 -2.96 -22.42
N GLY A 215 -25.75 -2.54 -21.60
CA GLY A 215 -25.80 -2.70 -20.15
C GLY A 215 -26.91 -1.85 -19.52
N GLN A 216 -27.10 -0.61 -19.98
CA GLN A 216 -28.20 0.24 -19.52
C GLN A 216 -29.56 -0.37 -19.86
N GLU A 217 -29.77 -0.81 -21.12
CA GLU A 217 -31.02 -1.43 -21.56
C GLU A 217 -31.33 -2.68 -20.73
N MET A 218 -30.34 -3.57 -20.55
CA MET A 218 -30.51 -4.80 -19.79
C MET A 218 -30.83 -4.54 -18.31
N LEU A 219 -30.07 -3.68 -17.63
CA LEU A 219 -30.27 -3.44 -16.20
C LEU A 219 -31.57 -2.69 -15.90
N VAL A 220 -32.03 -1.83 -16.82
CA VAL A 220 -33.37 -1.22 -16.73
C VAL A 220 -34.46 -2.27 -16.91
N ASP A 221 -34.31 -3.19 -17.86
CA ASP A 221 -35.26 -4.31 -18.05
C ASP A 221 -35.29 -5.27 -16.85
N GLU A 222 -34.22 -5.31 -16.04
CA GLU A 222 -34.13 -6.06 -14.78
C GLU A 222 -34.57 -5.24 -13.53
N ASP A 223 -35.18 -4.06 -13.71
CA ASP A 223 -35.70 -3.18 -12.65
C ASP A 223 -34.63 -2.66 -11.66
N TYR A 224 -33.36 -2.53 -12.07
CA TYR A 224 -32.32 -1.90 -11.25
C TYR A 224 -32.55 -0.39 -11.10
N ALA A 225 -32.19 0.17 -9.94
CA ALA A 225 -32.26 1.62 -9.73
C ALA A 225 -31.13 2.36 -10.48
N ASP A 226 -31.34 3.63 -10.82
CA ASP A 226 -30.38 4.43 -11.60
C ASP A 226 -28.97 4.47 -10.98
N ASP A 227 -28.87 4.51 -9.65
CA ASP A 227 -27.61 4.48 -8.90
C ASP A 227 -26.92 3.11 -8.94
N GLU A 228 -27.69 2.02 -8.89
CA GLU A 228 -27.18 0.66 -9.07
C GLU A 228 -26.67 0.45 -10.50
N ILE A 229 -27.40 0.97 -11.50
CA ILE A 229 -26.96 0.94 -12.90
C ILE A 229 -25.65 1.71 -13.09
N GLU A 230 -25.53 2.92 -12.51
CA GLU A 230 -24.28 3.68 -12.55
C GLU A 230 -23.12 2.92 -11.88
N THR A 231 -23.40 2.16 -10.82
CA THR A 231 -22.41 1.34 -10.12
C THR A 231 -21.92 0.18 -11.00
N GLU A 232 -22.84 -0.58 -11.60
CA GLU A 232 -22.52 -1.73 -12.46
C GLU A 232 -21.80 -1.31 -13.76
N LEU A 233 -22.16 -0.15 -14.32
CA LEU A 233 -21.54 0.37 -15.54
C LEU A 233 -20.29 1.23 -15.30
N ALA A 234 -19.88 1.44 -14.03
CA ALA A 234 -18.70 2.23 -13.67
C ALA A 234 -17.40 1.75 -14.37
N PRO A 235 -17.11 0.43 -14.49
CA PRO A 235 -15.92 -0.04 -15.20
C PRO A 235 -15.89 0.41 -16.67
N ILE A 236 -17.04 0.48 -17.33
CA ILE A 236 -17.16 0.96 -18.72
C ILE A 236 -16.90 2.47 -18.78
N ALA A 237 -17.46 3.23 -17.84
CA ALA A 237 -17.24 4.68 -17.77
C ALA A 237 -15.76 5.03 -17.53
N VAL A 238 -15.09 4.32 -16.62
CA VAL A 238 -13.64 4.48 -16.37
C VAL A 238 -12.84 4.12 -17.62
N GLN A 239 -13.21 3.04 -18.32
CA GLN A 239 -12.50 2.62 -19.53
C GLN A 239 -12.72 3.59 -20.69
N LEU A 240 -13.89 4.21 -20.82
CA LEU A 240 -14.17 5.28 -21.79
C LEU A 240 -13.29 6.51 -21.52
N ALA A 241 -13.19 6.94 -20.25
CA ALA A 241 -12.31 8.04 -19.86
C ALA A 241 -10.83 7.72 -20.18
N TYR A 242 -10.42 6.46 -19.99
CA TYR A 242 -9.08 6.01 -20.35
C TYR A 242 -8.83 6.04 -21.87
N ILE A 243 -9.82 5.72 -22.70
CA ILE A 243 -9.72 5.88 -24.15
C ILE A 243 -9.55 7.36 -24.53
N GLN A 244 -10.32 8.27 -23.93
CA GLN A 244 -10.15 9.72 -24.18
C GLN A 244 -8.72 10.16 -23.86
N GLN A 245 -8.18 9.69 -22.74
CA GLN A 245 -6.79 9.92 -22.35
C GLN A 245 -5.80 9.39 -23.40
N LEU A 246 -6.02 8.19 -23.95
CA LEU A 246 -5.16 7.61 -24.99
C LEU A 246 -5.27 8.30 -26.35
N LEU A 247 -6.43 8.87 -26.67
CA LEU A 247 -6.67 9.67 -27.88
C LEU A 247 -6.08 11.09 -27.77
N GLY A 248 -5.63 11.51 -26.59
CA GLY A 248 -5.07 12.84 -26.35
C GLY A 248 -6.10 13.88 -25.87
N ASN A 249 -7.36 13.49 -25.71
CA ASN A 249 -8.46 14.31 -25.19
C ASN A 249 -8.38 14.43 -23.66
N LYS A 250 -7.31 15.09 -23.20
CA LYS A 250 -6.94 15.13 -21.77
C LYS A 250 -7.99 15.81 -20.90
N LEU A 251 -8.63 16.89 -21.37
CA LEU A 251 -9.60 17.64 -20.58
C LEU A 251 -10.87 16.83 -20.36
N GLU A 252 -11.38 16.20 -21.42
CA GLU A 252 -12.55 15.33 -21.39
C GLU A 252 -12.31 14.11 -20.48
N ALA A 253 -11.11 13.54 -20.52
CA ALA A 253 -10.72 12.45 -19.62
C ALA A 253 -10.71 12.90 -18.15
N ILE A 254 -10.12 14.08 -17.86
CA ILE A 254 -10.08 14.65 -16.50
C ILE A 254 -11.50 14.88 -15.96
N GLU A 255 -12.37 15.51 -16.75
CA GLU A 255 -13.76 15.77 -16.36
C GLU A 255 -14.52 14.48 -16.08
N SER A 256 -14.33 13.47 -16.94
CA SER A 256 -14.95 12.15 -16.77
C SER A 256 -14.49 11.46 -15.48
N TYR A 257 -13.17 11.42 -15.21
CA TYR A 257 -12.67 10.84 -13.96
C TYR A 257 -13.15 11.60 -12.73
N LEU A 258 -13.19 12.93 -12.77
CA LEU A 258 -13.69 13.74 -11.66
C LEU A 258 -15.17 13.49 -11.39
N SER A 259 -15.99 13.37 -12.44
CA SER A 259 -17.41 13.04 -12.30
C SER A 259 -17.59 11.70 -11.58
N ILE A 260 -16.85 10.67 -11.98
CA ILE A 260 -16.88 9.33 -11.35
C ILE A 260 -16.44 9.39 -9.89
N ILE A 261 -15.33 10.08 -9.59
CA ILE A 261 -14.78 10.18 -8.23
C ILE A 261 -15.68 10.98 -7.29
N ASN A 262 -16.25 12.09 -7.77
CA ASN A 262 -17.05 13.00 -6.94
C ASN A 262 -18.45 12.46 -6.64
N ARG A 263 -19.05 11.70 -7.57
CA ARG A 263 -20.34 11.04 -7.34
C ARG A 263 -20.22 9.93 -6.31
N ASN A 264 -19.06 9.26 -6.24
CA ASN A 264 -18.77 8.19 -5.27
C ASN A 264 -19.80 7.05 -5.29
N LEU A 265 -20.43 6.80 -6.44
CA LEU A 265 -21.34 5.68 -6.67
C LEU A 265 -20.60 4.45 -7.23
N ALA A 266 -19.46 4.66 -7.89
CA ALA A 266 -18.68 3.58 -8.46
C ALA A 266 -18.10 2.63 -7.39
N ASP A 267 -17.94 1.36 -7.77
CA ASP A 267 -17.30 0.38 -6.90
C ASP A 267 -15.85 0.78 -6.59
N ALA A 268 -15.33 0.29 -5.46
CA ALA A 268 -14.00 0.67 -4.98
C ALA A 268 -12.87 0.41 -5.99
N SER A 269 -13.00 -0.60 -6.86
CA SER A 269 -11.99 -0.92 -7.87
C SER A 269 -12.01 0.08 -9.02
N SER A 270 -13.20 0.47 -9.51
CA SER A 270 -13.36 1.54 -10.48
C SER A 270 -12.87 2.89 -9.95
N LEU A 271 -13.16 3.21 -8.68
CA LEU A 271 -12.66 4.43 -8.03
C LEU A 271 -11.12 4.44 -7.91
N ALA A 272 -10.51 3.30 -7.58
CA ALA A 272 -9.05 3.18 -7.49
C ALA A 272 -8.40 3.43 -8.86
N VAL A 273 -8.93 2.82 -9.93
CA VAL A 273 -8.42 3.00 -11.30
C VAL A 273 -8.63 4.43 -11.79
N ALA A 274 -9.82 5.01 -11.60
CA ALA A 274 -10.13 6.38 -11.98
C ALA A 274 -9.22 7.39 -11.26
N THR A 275 -9.04 7.21 -9.94
CA THR A 275 -8.15 8.08 -9.14
C THR A 275 -6.71 8.00 -9.62
N ASN A 276 -6.21 6.78 -9.86
CA ASN A 276 -4.85 6.57 -10.36
C ASN A 276 -4.63 7.22 -11.73
N ASN A 277 -5.57 7.03 -12.66
CA ASN A 277 -5.47 7.61 -14.00
C ASN A 277 -5.56 9.15 -13.99
N LEU A 278 -6.43 9.71 -13.13
CA LEU A 278 -6.53 11.16 -12.93
C LEU A 278 -5.21 11.75 -12.41
N ILE A 279 -4.56 11.06 -11.48
CA ILE A 279 -3.25 11.46 -10.96
C ILE A 279 -2.20 11.47 -12.07
N VAL A 280 -2.18 10.43 -12.91
CA VAL A 280 -1.29 10.38 -14.09
C VAL A 280 -1.52 11.57 -15.03
N LEU A 281 -2.77 11.97 -15.26
CA LEU A 281 -3.09 13.12 -16.10
C LEU A 281 -2.71 14.47 -15.50
N ARG A 282 -2.86 14.62 -14.17
CA ARG A 282 -2.49 15.85 -13.45
C ARG A 282 -0.98 15.98 -13.25
N GLY A 283 -0.27 14.86 -13.30
CA GLY A 283 1.17 14.79 -13.07
C GLY A 283 1.51 15.06 -11.61
N THR A 284 2.61 15.78 -11.38
CA THR A 284 3.17 16.06 -10.06
C THR A 284 2.59 17.30 -9.38
N LYS A 285 1.69 18.03 -10.05
CA LYS A 285 0.97 19.17 -9.48
C LYS A 285 0.09 18.64 -8.34
N ASP A 286 0.41 19.05 -7.11
CA ASP A 286 -0.21 18.56 -5.87
C ASP A 286 0.10 17.09 -5.51
N ALA A 287 1.39 16.71 -5.57
CA ALA A 287 1.85 15.36 -5.22
C ALA A 287 1.37 14.88 -3.83
N SER A 288 1.30 15.77 -2.83
CA SER A 288 0.83 15.43 -1.47
C SER A 288 -0.67 15.10 -1.42
N ASP A 289 -1.52 15.87 -2.11
CA ASP A 289 -2.96 15.57 -2.23
C ASP A 289 -3.19 14.28 -3.03
N SER A 290 -2.43 14.10 -4.11
CA SER A 290 -2.46 12.89 -4.93
C SER A 290 -2.05 11.65 -4.13
N LEU A 291 -1.02 11.75 -3.29
CA LEU A 291 -0.58 10.68 -2.41
C LEU A 291 -1.66 10.33 -1.39
N ARG A 292 -2.26 11.33 -0.73
CA ARG A 292 -3.38 11.14 0.21
C ARG A 292 -4.56 10.43 -0.43
N LYS A 293 -4.89 10.77 -1.68
CA LYS A 293 -5.97 10.11 -2.43
C LYS A 293 -5.67 8.64 -2.74
N LEU A 294 -4.42 8.30 -3.07
CA LEU A 294 -3.97 6.92 -3.31
C LEU A 294 -3.86 6.08 -2.04
N ASP A 295 -3.47 6.68 -0.91
CA ASP A 295 -3.38 5.98 0.38
C ASP A 295 -4.74 5.43 0.86
N ARG A 296 -5.86 5.94 0.34
CA ARG A 296 -7.19 5.34 0.58
C ARG A 296 -7.34 3.93 0.01
N PHE A 297 -6.54 3.58 -1.00
CA PHE A 297 -6.57 2.28 -1.69
C PHE A 297 -5.39 1.38 -1.32
N ILE A 298 -4.42 1.89 -0.55
CA ILE A 298 -3.20 1.18 -0.16
C ILE A 298 -3.01 1.28 1.34
N GLN A 299 -3.07 0.14 2.03
CA GLN A 299 -2.94 0.05 3.47
C GLN A 299 -1.64 -0.66 3.88
N LYS A 300 -1.21 -0.43 5.10
CA LYS A 300 -0.11 -1.19 5.70
C LYS A 300 -0.59 -2.62 5.99
N ALA A 301 0.22 -3.62 5.66
CA ALA A 301 -0.10 -4.98 6.08
C ALA A 301 0.15 -5.14 7.59
N ASP A 302 -0.76 -5.83 8.27
CA ASP A 302 -0.71 -6.02 9.73
C ASP A 302 0.64 -6.63 10.14
N GLY A 303 1.34 -5.96 11.06
CA GLY A 303 2.66 -6.40 11.56
C GLY A 303 3.81 -6.35 10.55
N SER A 304 3.61 -5.82 9.34
CA SER A 304 4.63 -5.79 8.28
C SER A 304 5.03 -4.37 7.87
N LYS A 305 6.24 -4.23 7.30
CA LYS A 305 6.68 -3.02 6.60
C LYS A 305 6.12 -2.92 5.17
N LEU A 306 5.46 -3.97 4.68
CA LEU A 306 4.93 -4.07 3.32
C LEU A 306 3.55 -3.40 3.22
N PHE A 307 3.31 -2.74 2.09
CA PHE A 307 2.02 -2.15 1.75
C PHE A 307 1.21 -3.11 0.89
N LYS A 308 -0.06 -3.32 1.23
CA LYS A 308 -1.03 -4.11 0.46
C LYS A 308 -2.14 -3.19 -0.05
N VAL A 309 -2.71 -3.50 -1.22
CA VAL A 309 -3.95 -2.87 -1.64
C VAL A 309 -5.03 -3.15 -0.58
N ALA A 310 -5.95 -2.21 -0.37
CA ALA A 310 -7.02 -2.33 0.61
C ALA A 310 -7.81 -3.64 0.44
N SER A 311 -8.27 -4.22 1.55
CA SER A 311 -9.00 -5.49 1.54
C SER A 311 -10.21 -5.42 0.60
N GLY A 312 -10.35 -6.40 -0.30
CA GLY A 312 -11.45 -6.42 -1.27
C GLY A 312 -11.06 -5.92 -2.66
N LEU A 313 -10.00 -5.13 -2.78
CA LEU A 313 -9.46 -4.67 -4.06
C LEU A 313 -8.44 -5.64 -4.66
N ASP A 314 -7.79 -6.42 -3.81
CA ASP A 314 -6.73 -7.37 -4.16
C ASP A 314 -7.15 -8.37 -5.24
N PHE A 315 -8.43 -8.74 -5.26
CA PHE A 315 -9.00 -9.65 -6.26
C PHE A 315 -9.86 -8.98 -7.34
N LYS A 316 -10.26 -7.72 -7.16
CA LYS A 316 -11.01 -6.95 -8.18
C LYS A 316 -10.09 -6.27 -9.17
N LEU A 317 -8.89 -5.85 -8.74
CA LEU A 317 -7.90 -5.24 -9.60
C LEU A 317 -7.03 -6.30 -10.26
N SER A 318 -6.85 -6.16 -11.58
CA SER A 318 -5.86 -6.94 -12.32
C SER A 318 -4.44 -6.71 -11.76
N GLN A 319 -3.53 -7.63 -12.04
CA GLN A 319 -2.12 -7.48 -11.65
C GLN A 319 -1.52 -6.16 -12.17
N ARG A 320 -1.77 -5.82 -13.44
CA ARG A 320 -1.29 -4.57 -14.06
C ARG A 320 -1.83 -3.31 -13.36
N GLN A 321 -3.10 -3.31 -12.95
CA GLN A 321 -3.69 -2.18 -12.22
C GLN A 321 -3.06 -2.02 -10.83
N ARG A 322 -2.81 -3.14 -10.12
CA ARG A 322 -2.12 -3.12 -8.82
C ARG A 322 -0.69 -2.60 -8.95
N GLU A 323 0.05 -3.10 -9.93
CA GLU A 323 1.41 -2.62 -10.25
C GLU A 323 1.43 -1.13 -10.57
N SER A 324 0.46 -0.64 -11.37
CA SER A 324 0.33 0.78 -11.70
C SER A 324 0.07 1.65 -10.46
N LEU A 325 -0.82 1.23 -9.56
CA LEU A 325 -1.07 1.93 -8.29
C LEU A 325 0.20 2.04 -7.43
N TYR A 326 0.93 0.94 -7.25
CA TYR A 326 2.16 0.93 -6.48
C TYR A 326 3.25 1.80 -7.12
N PHE A 327 3.40 1.70 -8.44
CA PHE A 327 4.38 2.46 -9.21
C PHE A 327 4.12 3.96 -9.11
N ASN A 328 2.88 4.39 -9.35
CA ASN A 328 2.51 5.80 -9.26
C ASN A 328 2.63 6.35 -7.83
N ARG A 329 2.28 5.54 -6.82
CA ARG A 329 2.51 5.91 -5.41
C ARG A 329 4.00 6.11 -5.11
N LEU A 330 4.87 5.23 -5.61
CA LEU A 330 6.32 5.38 -5.45
C LEU A 330 6.83 6.68 -6.09
N LEU A 331 6.39 6.99 -7.30
CA LEU A 331 6.75 8.24 -7.98
C LEU A 331 6.29 9.48 -7.21
N LEU A 332 5.09 9.45 -6.64
CA LEU A 332 4.57 10.54 -5.81
C LEU A 332 5.35 10.70 -4.50
N LEU A 333 5.75 9.61 -3.85
CA LEU A 333 6.60 9.67 -2.66
C LEU A 333 7.96 10.32 -2.97
N LEU A 334 8.57 9.93 -4.09
CA LEU A 334 9.82 10.55 -4.55
C LEU A 334 9.64 12.05 -4.83
N GLN A 335 8.50 12.45 -5.40
CA GLN A 335 8.21 13.85 -5.67
C GLN A 335 7.90 14.65 -4.39
N ALA A 336 7.11 14.08 -3.48
CA ALA A 336 6.73 14.72 -2.22
C ALA A 336 7.99 15.05 -1.39
N ASN A 337 8.95 14.12 -1.31
CA ASN A 337 10.22 14.36 -0.64
C ASN A 337 11.00 15.54 -1.25
N ARG A 338 11.00 15.69 -2.59
CA ARG A 338 11.64 16.84 -3.27
C ARG A 338 10.98 18.18 -2.92
N ILE A 339 9.64 18.20 -2.85
CA ILE A 339 8.88 19.41 -2.50
C ILE A 339 9.12 19.80 -1.03
N GLU A 340 9.16 18.82 -0.14
CA GLU A 340 9.46 19.02 1.28
C GLU A 340 10.87 19.58 1.47
N GLN A 341 11.88 18.99 0.80
CA GLN A 341 13.25 19.50 0.79
C GLN A 341 13.30 20.98 0.36
N VAL A 342 12.62 21.35 -0.72
CA VAL A 342 12.57 22.75 -1.18
C VAL A 342 11.89 23.66 -0.16
N SER A 343 10.83 23.18 0.47
CA SER A 343 10.09 23.94 1.49
C SER A 343 10.96 24.22 2.70
N ILE A 344 11.72 23.23 3.15
CA ILE A 344 12.74 23.38 4.20
C ILE A 344 13.76 24.44 3.78
N MET A 345 14.42 24.25 2.63
CA MET A 345 15.52 25.13 2.20
C MET A 345 15.07 26.59 1.95
N LYS A 346 13.82 26.83 1.55
CA LYS A 346 13.27 28.19 1.40
C LYS A 346 13.17 28.97 2.72
N MET A 347 13.05 28.28 3.85
CA MET A 347 12.94 28.92 5.17
C MET A 347 14.30 29.24 5.80
N LEU A 348 15.39 28.69 5.26
CA LEU A 348 16.72 28.74 5.85
C LEU A 348 17.54 29.90 5.26
N ASP A 349 18.14 30.70 6.13
CA ASP A 349 19.12 31.73 5.76
C ASP A 349 20.18 31.81 6.86
N HIS A 350 21.30 31.12 6.64
CA HIS A 350 22.37 30.96 7.61
C HIS A 350 23.74 30.80 6.89
N PRO A 351 24.83 31.41 7.37
CA PRO A 351 26.13 31.33 6.69
C PRO A 351 26.66 29.89 6.53
N ASN A 352 26.38 29.01 7.50
CA ASN A 352 26.78 27.60 7.49
C ASN A 352 25.74 26.64 6.90
N ILE A 353 24.76 27.13 6.13
CA ILE A 353 23.79 26.32 5.40
C ILE A 353 23.86 26.68 3.91
N VAL A 354 23.80 25.69 3.03
CA VAL A 354 23.74 25.92 1.57
C VAL A 354 22.44 26.65 1.22
N LYS A 355 22.56 27.83 0.61
CA LYS A 355 21.40 28.64 0.23
C LYS A 355 20.72 28.10 -1.03
N LEU A 356 19.40 27.95 -0.97
CA LEU A 356 18.57 27.79 -2.17
C LEU A 356 18.37 29.16 -2.81
N VAL A 357 18.84 29.32 -4.05
CA VAL A 357 18.76 30.57 -4.82
C VAL A 357 17.44 30.62 -5.57
N GLU A 358 17.11 29.56 -6.31
CA GLU A 358 15.93 29.50 -7.17
C GLU A 358 15.46 28.05 -7.37
N VAL A 359 14.18 27.88 -7.67
CA VAL A 359 13.58 26.61 -8.10
C VAL A 359 12.96 26.81 -9.46
N ILE A 360 13.36 26.00 -10.43
CA ILE A 360 12.85 26.04 -11.80
C ILE A 360 12.08 24.75 -12.04
N ASP A 361 10.78 24.88 -12.24
CA ASP A 361 9.88 23.81 -12.68
C ASP A 361 9.62 24.03 -14.17
N ASP A 362 10.29 23.27 -15.03
CA ASP A 362 10.16 23.42 -16.48
C ASP A 362 8.87 22.73 -16.96
N PRO A 363 7.86 23.47 -17.46
CA PRO A 363 6.61 22.85 -17.89
C PRO A 363 6.73 22.05 -19.19
N LEU A 364 7.86 22.16 -19.91
CA LEU A 364 8.12 21.48 -21.18
C LEU A 364 9.03 20.25 -21.05
N SER A 365 9.66 20.04 -19.90
CA SER A 365 10.45 18.85 -19.60
C SER A 365 10.08 18.28 -18.23
N ASP A 366 10.16 16.96 -18.02
CA ASP A 366 9.89 16.35 -16.71
C ASP A 366 11.05 16.57 -15.70
N HIS A 367 11.76 17.69 -15.83
CA HIS A 367 12.93 18.04 -15.03
C HIS A 367 12.63 19.16 -14.04
N PHE A 368 13.03 18.93 -12.80
CA PHE A 368 12.93 19.87 -11.70
C PHE A 368 14.34 20.30 -11.30
N TYR A 369 14.62 21.61 -11.33
CA TYR A 369 15.94 22.15 -11.04
C TYR A 369 15.93 22.97 -9.75
N MET A 370 16.90 22.69 -8.88
CA MET A 370 17.20 23.51 -7.72
C MET A 370 18.52 24.23 -7.96
N VAL A 371 18.48 25.56 -8.04
CA VAL A 371 19.68 26.40 -8.15
C VAL A 371 20.16 26.68 -6.74
N LEU A 372 21.32 26.13 -6.38
CA LEU A 372 21.91 26.24 -5.05
C LEU A 372 23.15 27.13 -5.08
N GLU A 373 23.50 27.68 -3.92
CA GLU A 373 24.82 28.26 -3.68
C GLU A 373 25.91 27.23 -3.98
N TYR A 374 26.91 27.63 -4.77
CA TYR A 374 28.06 26.80 -5.10
C TYR A 374 29.14 26.91 -4.02
N ALA A 375 29.58 25.77 -3.49
CA ALA A 375 30.74 25.66 -2.60
C ALA A 375 31.84 24.86 -3.31
N GLU A 376 33.04 25.43 -3.38
CA GLU A 376 34.15 24.95 -4.22
C GLU A 376 34.74 23.60 -3.81
N GLY A 377 34.62 23.21 -2.53
CA GLY A 377 35.25 22.01 -2.01
C GLY A 377 34.35 21.16 -1.10
N LYS A 378 34.79 19.92 -0.85
CA LYS A 378 34.36 19.13 0.30
C LYS A 378 35.39 19.28 1.41
N TRP A 379 34.96 19.31 2.66
CA TRP A 379 35.87 19.41 3.81
C TRP A 379 36.88 18.24 3.95
N VAL A 380 36.64 17.07 3.34
CA VAL A 380 37.59 15.92 3.31
C VAL A 380 38.57 15.99 2.13
N CYS A 381 38.36 16.87 1.15
CA CYS A 381 39.26 17.01 0.01
C CYS A 381 40.32 18.08 0.29
N ASP A 382 41.26 17.81 1.21
CA ASP A 382 42.55 18.52 1.19
C ASP A 382 43.57 17.72 0.36
N SER A 383 44.45 18.46 -0.28
CA SER A 383 45.45 18.14 -1.30
C SER A 383 46.40 16.95 -1.04
N SER A 384 46.34 16.29 0.13
CA SER A 384 47.12 15.09 0.48
C SER A 384 46.36 13.76 0.31
N GLY A 385 45.03 13.77 0.14
CA GLY A 385 44.23 12.57 -0.13
C GLY A 385 44.13 11.55 1.02
N ILE A 386 44.59 11.90 2.23
CA ILE A 386 44.58 11.01 3.40
C ILE A 386 43.73 11.66 4.51
N ALA A 387 42.65 10.98 4.92
CA ALA A 387 41.85 11.40 6.07
C ALA A 387 42.70 11.37 7.36
N GLY A 388 42.60 12.41 8.20
CA GLY A 388 43.36 12.53 9.47
C GLY A 388 44.47 13.60 9.49
N ASP A 389 44.76 14.27 8.37
CA ASP A 389 45.84 15.28 8.28
C ASP A 389 45.31 16.73 8.21
N ILE A 390 44.05 16.96 8.59
CA ILE A 390 43.38 18.28 8.50
C ILE A 390 43.91 19.26 9.55
N GLY A 391 44.50 18.75 10.64
CA GLY A 391 45.01 19.54 11.76
C GLY A 391 43.91 19.95 12.74
N GLU A 392 44.19 19.81 14.03
CA GLU A 392 43.21 20.01 15.12
C GLU A 392 42.51 21.37 15.06
N SER A 393 43.26 22.46 14.79
CA SER A 393 42.71 23.81 14.69
C SER A 393 41.74 23.98 13.52
N LYS A 394 41.97 23.32 12.39
CA LYS A 394 41.06 23.37 11.23
C LYS A 394 39.82 22.52 11.50
N CYS A 395 39.98 21.34 12.11
CA CYS A 395 38.86 20.52 12.58
C CYS A 395 37.97 21.28 13.57
N ARG A 396 38.55 22.09 14.46
CA ARG A 396 37.80 22.93 15.40
C ARG A 396 36.95 23.97 14.69
N ARG A 397 37.53 24.72 13.75
CA ARG A 397 36.80 25.71 12.94
C ARG A 397 35.64 25.06 12.17
N TYR A 398 35.90 23.92 11.54
CA TYR A 398 34.87 23.17 10.82
C TYR A 398 33.76 22.67 11.75
N LEU A 399 34.10 22.16 12.94
CA LEU A 399 33.11 21.75 13.92
C LEU A 399 32.25 22.92 14.38
N ARG A 400 32.85 24.09 14.63
CA ARG A 400 32.13 25.30 15.05
C ARG A 400 31.11 25.73 14.00
N ASP A 401 31.48 25.70 12.72
CA ASP A 401 30.56 25.99 11.61
C ASP A 401 29.40 24.98 11.54
N VAL A 402 29.67 23.68 11.69
CA VAL A 402 28.65 22.62 11.69
C VAL A 402 27.69 22.77 12.87
N VAL A 403 28.22 23.00 14.08
CA VAL A 403 27.43 23.20 15.30
C VAL A 403 26.56 24.46 15.15
N SER A 404 27.11 25.54 14.63
CA SER A 404 26.37 26.78 14.34
C SER A 404 25.16 26.53 13.42
N GLY A 405 25.39 25.86 12.28
CA GLY A 405 24.32 25.52 11.33
C GLY A 405 23.25 24.59 11.92
N LEU A 406 23.66 23.57 12.69
CA LEU A 406 22.72 22.63 13.31
C LEU A 406 21.91 23.26 14.46
N LEU A 407 22.52 24.14 15.28
CA LEU A 407 21.79 24.90 16.29
C LEU A 407 20.70 25.75 15.63
N TYR A 408 21.01 26.39 14.51
CA TYR A 408 20.02 27.11 13.72
C TYR A 408 18.89 26.19 13.23
N LEU A 409 19.20 25.01 12.67
CA LEU A 409 18.19 24.04 12.22
C LEU A 409 17.30 23.56 13.38
N HIS A 410 17.90 23.15 14.49
CA HIS A 410 17.16 22.64 15.66
C HIS A 410 16.25 23.72 16.25
N ALA A 411 16.67 24.99 16.22
CA ALA A 411 15.85 26.13 16.62
C ALA A 411 14.67 26.40 15.66
N HIS A 412 14.69 25.87 14.45
CA HIS A 412 13.58 25.90 13.47
C HIS A 412 12.73 24.65 13.47
N ASN A 413 12.91 23.78 14.47
CA ASN A 413 12.30 22.47 14.52
C ASN A 413 12.58 21.63 13.28
N ILE A 414 13.85 21.65 12.84
CA ILE A 414 14.34 20.85 11.73
C ILE A 414 15.44 19.94 12.23
N VAL A 415 15.29 18.63 12.04
CA VAL A 415 16.37 17.63 12.19
C VAL A 415 16.98 17.40 10.82
N HIS A 416 18.31 17.46 10.72
CA HIS A 416 18.99 17.25 9.44
C HIS A 416 18.94 15.78 9.03
N GLY A 417 19.33 14.87 9.94
CA GLY A 417 19.20 13.42 9.80
C GLY A 417 20.31 12.73 8.99
N ASP A 418 21.11 13.48 8.21
CA ASP A 418 22.24 12.93 7.43
C ASP A 418 23.52 13.78 7.56
N ILE A 419 23.89 14.15 8.79
CA ILE A 419 25.15 14.85 9.03
C ILE A 419 26.31 13.88 8.82
N LYS A 420 27.10 14.14 7.78
CA LYS A 420 28.22 13.30 7.37
C LYS A 420 29.17 14.09 6.48
N PRO A 421 30.39 13.58 6.26
CA PRO A 421 31.37 14.28 5.48
C PRO A 421 30.93 14.73 4.08
N ASP A 422 30.16 13.91 3.38
CA ASP A 422 29.72 14.22 2.02
C ASP A 422 28.78 15.43 1.91
N ASN A 423 28.07 15.74 3.01
CA ASN A 423 27.06 16.79 3.08
C ASN A 423 27.62 18.09 3.69
N LEU A 424 28.93 18.12 3.99
CA LEU A 424 29.63 19.27 4.55
C LEU A 424 30.58 19.85 3.49
N LEU A 425 30.12 20.92 2.84
CA LEU A 425 30.85 21.60 1.79
C LEU A 425 31.70 22.74 2.38
N VAL A 426 32.81 23.07 1.75
CA VAL A 426 33.71 24.15 2.17
C VAL A 426 33.74 25.21 1.09
N SER A 427 33.42 26.46 1.46
CA SER A 427 33.55 27.62 0.58
C SER A 427 35.02 27.96 0.33
N SER A 428 35.29 28.81 -0.67
CA SER A 428 36.62 29.39 -0.92
C SER A 428 37.21 30.13 0.28
N THR A 429 36.35 30.64 1.18
CA THR A 429 36.75 31.32 2.42
C THR A 429 37.05 30.36 3.57
N GLY A 430 36.92 29.06 3.37
CA GLY A 430 37.14 28.03 4.39
C GLY A 430 35.97 27.83 5.36
N THR A 431 34.78 28.32 5.02
CA THR A 431 33.56 28.18 5.84
C THR A 431 32.82 26.89 5.47
N VAL A 432 32.41 26.11 6.47
CA VAL A 432 31.60 24.90 6.24
C VAL A 432 30.14 25.26 6.04
N LYS A 433 29.52 24.65 5.03
CA LYS A 433 28.10 24.74 4.69
C LYS A 433 27.47 23.36 4.69
N ILE A 434 26.41 23.21 5.48
CA ILE A 434 25.57 22.02 5.53
C ILE A 434 24.65 22.01 4.30
N GLY A 435 24.70 20.93 3.53
CA GLY A 435 23.85 20.70 2.36
C GLY A 435 23.11 19.36 2.44
N ASP A 436 22.34 19.06 1.40
CA ASP A 436 21.53 17.85 1.25
C ASP A 436 20.47 17.63 2.36
N PHE A 437 19.33 18.30 2.18
CA PHE A 437 18.16 18.22 3.06
C PHE A 437 17.15 17.14 2.65
N SER A 438 17.56 16.16 1.82
CA SER A 438 16.64 15.17 1.22
C SER A 438 15.96 14.23 2.22
N VAL A 439 16.54 14.06 3.42
CA VAL A 439 16.00 13.24 4.52
C VAL A 439 15.67 14.05 5.77
N SER A 440 15.76 15.37 5.69
CA SER A 440 15.46 16.27 6.80
C SER A 440 13.96 16.26 7.12
N GLN A 441 13.62 16.48 8.39
CA GLN A 441 12.25 16.44 8.87
C GLN A 441 11.93 17.67 9.70
N VAL A 442 10.75 18.24 9.46
CA VAL A 442 10.17 19.36 10.21
C VAL A 442 9.19 18.82 11.25
N PHE A 443 9.19 19.36 12.46
CA PHE A 443 8.24 19.00 13.50
C PHE A 443 7.48 20.23 14.04
N GLU A 444 6.20 20.04 14.38
CA GLU A 444 5.28 21.13 14.70
C GLU A 444 5.46 21.68 16.13
N ASP A 445 5.93 20.84 17.05
CA ASP A 445 6.11 21.15 18.47
C ASP A 445 7.59 20.94 18.90
N ASP A 446 7.86 20.69 20.18
CA ASP A 446 9.21 20.33 20.65
C ASP A 446 9.46 18.81 20.65
N ASN A 447 8.53 18.01 20.11
CA ASN A 447 8.64 16.56 20.06
C ASN A 447 9.39 16.13 18.77
N ASP A 448 10.67 15.83 18.92
CA ASP A 448 11.55 15.40 17.84
C ASP A 448 11.61 13.87 17.66
N GLU A 449 10.57 13.13 18.09
CA GLU A 449 10.50 11.68 17.93
C GLU A 449 10.32 11.26 16.47
N LEU A 450 11.36 10.64 15.91
CA LEU A 450 11.40 10.15 14.54
C LEU A 450 11.28 8.63 14.50
N ARG A 451 10.65 8.11 13.45
CA ARG A 451 10.68 6.67 13.15
C ARG A 451 11.98 6.30 12.45
N ARG A 452 12.44 5.06 12.67
CA ARG A 452 13.67 4.54 12.05
C ARG A 452 13.68 4.73 10.53
N SER A 453 14.66 5.47 10.03
CA SER A 453 14.92 5.73 8.62
C SER A 453 16.29 5.16 8.22
N PRO A 454 16.47 4.60 7.00
CA PRO A 454 17.78 4.19 6.52
C PRO A 454 18.66 5.42 6.22
N GLY A 455 19.69 5.63 7.04
CA GLY A 455 20.77 6.59 6.79
C GLY A 455 22.10 5.88 6.47
N THR A 456 23.17 6.64 6.32
CA THR A 456 24.52 6.09 6.14
C THR A 456 24.93 5.33 7.43
N PRO A 457 25.17 4.00 7.38
CA PRO A 457 25.23 3.17 8.61
C PRO A 457 26.21 3.64 9.67
N VAL A 458 27.41 4.08 9.27
CA VAL A 458 28.47 4.47 10.21
C VAL A 458 28.17 5.74 11.02
N PHE A 459 27.21 6.57 10.59
CA PHE A 459 26.77 7.78 11.29
C PHE A 459 25.50 7.56 12.13
N THR A 460 24.93 6.35 12.07
CA THR A 460 23.68 6.03 12.77
C THR A 460 23.90 5.97 14.27
N ALA A 461 23.04 6.63 15.05
CA ALA A 461 23.09 6.59 16.51
C ALA A 461 22.62 5.23 17.07
N PRO A 462 23.12 4.78 18.25
CA PRO A 462 22.79 3.47 18.82
C PRO A 462 21.29 3.25 19.02
N GLU A 463 20.56 4.27 19.48
CA GLU A 463 19.11 4.22 19.66
C GLU A 463 18.35 4.00 18.34
N CYS A 464 18.88 4.47 17.21
CA CYS A 464 18.32 4.22 15.88
C CYS A 464 18.51 2.76 15.42
N CYS A 465 19.47 2.03 16.01
CA CYS A 465 19.69 0.61 15.74
C CYS A 465 18.72 -0.27 16.55
N LEU A 466 18.39 0.16 17.78
CA LEU A 466 17.63 -0.61 18.77
C LEU A 466 16.12 -0.31 18.78
N GLY A 467 15.73 0.94 18.52
CA GLY A 467 14.37 1.44 18.69
C GLY A 467 13.52 1.50 17.42
N LEU A 468 12.19 1.53 17.60
CA LEU A 468 11.24 1.90 16.55
C LEU A 468 11.18 3.42 16.36
N THR A 469 11.39 4.17 17.44
CA THR A 469 11.46 5.63 17.49
C THR A 469 12.74 6.11 18.20
N TYR A 470 13.17 7.33 17.91
CA TYR A 470 14.35 7.98 18.51
C TYR A 470 14.21 9.51 18.47
N HIS A 471 14.97 10.22 19.31
CA HIS A 471 15.04 11.70 19.30
C HIS A 471 16.02 12.20 18.24
N GLY A 472 15.51 12.91 17.24
CA GLY A 472 16.30 13.33 16.08
C GLY A 472 17.43 14.30 16.39
N ARG A 473 17.24 15.27 17.32
CA ARG A 473 18.29 16.23 17.73
C ARG A 473 19.48 15.51 18.38
N ALA A 474 19.20 14.48 19.18
CA ALA A 474 20.22 13.65 19.81
C ALA A 474 20.99 12.80 18.78
N ALA A 475 20.30 12.31 17.74
CA ALA A 475 20.91 11.57 16.65
C ALA A 475 21.82 12.46 15.78
N ASP A 476 21.42 13.69 15.46
CA ASP A 476 22.30 14.67 14.78
C ASP A 476 23.57 14.92 15.61
N THR A 477 23.43 15.04 16.94
CA THR A 477 24.57 15.27 17.85
C THR A 477 25.56 14.08 17.84
N TRP A 478 25.06 12.85 17.78
CA TRP A 478 25.90 11.66 17.60
C TRP A 478 26.64 11.71 16.25
N ALA A 479 25.94 12.05 15.17
CA ALA A 479 26.49 12.13 13.83
C ALA A 479 27.62 13.18 13.75
N VAL A 480 27.48 14.32 14.46
CA VAL A 480 28.56 15.30 14.68
C VAL A 480 29.77 14.67 15.35
N GLY A 481 29.58 13.84 16.38
CA GLY A 481 30.66 13.11 17.05
C GLY A 481 31.42 12.15 16.11
N VAL A 482 30.69 11.38 15.29
CA VAL A 482 31.30 10.45 14.32
C VAL A 482 32.09 11.23 13.25
N THR A 483 31.51 12.35 12.82
CA THR A 483 32.07 13.29 11.84
C THR A 483 33.38 13.91 12.37
N LEU A 484 33.40 14.39 13.61
CA LEU A 484 34.61 14.90 14.27
C LEU A 484 35.67 13.81 14.45
N TYR A 485 35.28 12.62 14.89
CA TYR A 485 36.19 11.48 15.04
C TYR A 485 36.87 11.15 13.71
N PHE A 486 36.10 11.09 12.63
CA PHE A 486 36.62 10.79 11.29
C PHE A 486 37.63 11.84 10.82
N MET A 487 37.39 13.13 11.07
CA MET A 487 38.36 14.18 10.74
C MET A 487 39.70 14.02 11.46
N ILE A 488 39.66 13.67 12.74
CA ILE A 488 40.83 13.61 13.62
C ILE A 488 41.62 12.32 13.43
N VAL A 489 40.92 11.19 13.30
CA VAL A 489 41.52 9.85 13.30
C VAL A 489 41.68 9.29 11.88
N GLY A 490 40.93 9.81 10.91
CA GLY A 490 40.93 9.30 9.53
C GLY A 490 40.20 7.98 9.33
N LYS A 491 39.54 7.45 10.37
CA LYS A 491 38.78 6.19 10.36
C LYS A 491 37.44 6.39 11.06
N TYR A 492 36.47 5.52 10.78
CA TYR A 492 35.20 5.52 11.50
C TYR A 492 35.33 4.75 12.82
N PRO A 493 34.69 5.22 13.92
CA PRO A 493 34.86 4.63 15.24
C PRO A 493 34.27 3.21 15.38
N PHE A 494 33.25 2.87 14.59
CA PHE A 494 32.47 1.63 14.76
C PHE A 494 32.24 0.84 13.45
N LEU A 495 33.14 0.96 12.46
CA LEU A 495 32.99 0.25 11.18
C LEU A 495 33.20 -1.27 11.34
N GLY A 496 32.27 -2.07 10.81
CA GLY A 496 32.38 -3.52 10.66
C GLY A 496 32.60 -3.94 9.20
N ASP A 497 32.92 -5.22 8.97
CA ASP A 497 33.10 -5.75 7.61
C ASP A 497 31.75 -5.96 6.91
N THR A 498 30.68 -6.10 7.70
CA THR A 498 29.29 -6.16 7.23
C THR A 498 28.42 -5.06 7.85
N LEU A 499 27.25 -4.82 7.24
CA LEU A 499 26.25 -3.91 7.78
C LEU A 499 25.80 -4.32 9.20
N GLN A 500 25.60 -5.62 9.41
CA GLN A 500 25.19 -6.18 10.69
C GLN A 500 26.26 -5.96 11.76
N GLU A 501 27.53 -6.21 11.43
CA GLU A 501 28.66 -5.95 12.34
C GLU A 501 28.83 -4.46 12.64
N THR A 502 28.59 -3.59 11.66
CA THR A 502 28.65 -2.14 11.89
C THR A 502 27.61 -1.72 12.92
N TYR A 503 26.36 -2.19 12.80
CA TYR A 503 25.33 -1.90 13.80
C TYR A 503 25.66 -2.52 15.16
N ASP A 504 26.19 -3.74 15.21
CA ASP A 504 26.61 -4.37 16.45
C ASP A 504 27.72 -3.56 17.14
N LYS A 505 28.74 -3.09 16.40
CA LYS A 505 29.79 -2.22 16.94
C LYS A 505 29.25 -0.86 17.40
N ILE A 506 28.31 -0.27 16.66
CA ILE A 506 27.66 0.98 17.06
C ILE A 506 26.93 0.82 18.39
N VAL A 507 26.31 -0.33 18.66
CA VAL A 507 25.59 -0.54 19.93
C VAL A 507 26.54 -0.96 21.04
N ASN A 508 27.41 -1.93 20.79
CA ASN A 508 28.10 -2.71 21.82
C ASN A 508 29.58 -2.41 21.98
N SER A 509 30.28 -1.93 20.94
CA SER A 509 31.72 -1.70 21.02
C SER A 509 32.06 -0.41 21.78
N PRO A 510 33.11 -0.44 22.64
CA PRO A 510 33.62 0.76 23.29
C PRO A 510 34.26 1.71 22.27
N LEU A 511 34.28 3.01 22.59
CA LEU A 511 34.99 4.01 21.80
C LEU A 511 36.51 3.89 22.01
N PHE A 512 37.27 3.78 20.93
CA PHE A 512 38.74 3.80 20.97
C PHE A 512 39.29 5.15 20.52
N LEU A 513 40.14 5.76 21.36
CA LEU A 513 40.74 7.09 21.12
C LEU A 513 42.27 7.01 21.27
N PRO A 514 43.07 7.48 20.28
CA PRO A 514 44.53 7.57 20.38
C PRO A 514 45.04 8.23 21.66
N ASP A 515 46.12 7.70 22.26
CA ASP A 515 46.64 8.17 23.56
C ASP A 515 47.09 9.64 23.54
N ASN A 516 47.63 10.10 22.41
CA ASN A 516 48.21 11.43 22.22
C ASN A 516 47.20 12.54 21.87
N LEU A 517 45.89 12.27 21.98
CA LEU A 517 44.86 13.29 21.75
C LEU A 517 44.88 14.39 22.83
N ASN A 518 44.56 15.61 22.42
CA ASN A 518 44.27 16.71 23.33
C ASN A 518 43.22 16.26 24.38
N PRO A 519 43.46 16.42 25.70
CA PRO A 519 42.54 15.99 26.75
C PRO A 519 41.12 16.58 26.62
N GLN A 520 41.02 17.83 26.14
CA GLN A 520 39.73 18.49 25.92
C GLN A 520 39.01 17.91 24.69
N LEU A 521 39.74 17.57 23.62
CA LEU A 521 39.17 16.89 22.45
C LEU A 521 38.68 15.48 22.80
N ARG A 522 39.48 14.74 23.58
CA ARG A 522 39.09 13.43 24.12
C ARG A 522 37.77 13.54 24.89
N ASN A 523 37.69 14.50 25.82
CA ASN A 523 36.48 14.70 26.62
C ASN A 523 35.25 15.02 25.75
N LEU A 524 35.41 15.87 24.73
CA LEU A 524 34.34 16.20 23.80
C LEU A 524 33.86 14.98 23.01
N LEU A 525 34.79 14.19 22.45
CA LEU A 525 34.48 12.99 21.68
C LEU A 525 33.77 11.93 22.53
N GLU A 526 34.21 11.70 23.76
CA GLU A 526 33.56 10.78 24.71
C GLU A 526 32.12 11.21 25.03
N ARG A 527 31.89 12.52 25.14
CA ARG A 527 30.57 13.10 25.44
C ARG A 527 29.63 13.10 24.24
N LEU A 528 30.12 13.39 23.04
CA LEU A 528 29.35 13.32 21.78
C LEU A 528 28.99 11.88 21.41
N LEU A 529 29.92 10.95 21.60
CA LEU A 529 29.76 9.52 21.28
C LEU A 529 29.33 8.69 22.50
N CYS A 530 28.63 9.31 23.45
CA CYS A 530 27.95 8.61 24.52
C CYS A 530 26.79 7.78 23.94
N LYS A 531 26.79 6.47 24.23
CA LYS A 531 25.81 5.52 23.66
C LYS A 531 24.40 5.77 24.15
N ASP A 532 24.24 6.15 25.41
CA ASP A 532 22.93 6.50 25.99
C ASP A 532 22.55 7.93 25.59
N PRO A 533 21.50 8.14 24.79
CA PRO A 533 21.10 9.47 24.34
C PRO A 533 20.71 10.41 25.49
N LYS A 534 20.29 9.89 26.66
CA LYS A 534 19.94 10.73 27.82
C LYS A 534 21.16 11.33 28.50
N HIS A 535 22.31 10.67 28.39
CA HIS A 535 23.57 11.11 28.97
C HIS A 535 24.51 11.74 27.93
N ARG A 536 24.17 11.65 26.64
CA ARG A 536 24.88 12.32 25.55
C ARG A 536 24.81 13.82 25.74
N ILE A 537 25.94 14.50 25.51
CA ILE A 537 25.98 15.96 25.53
C ILE A 537 24.98 16.52 24.52
N SER A 538 24.24 17.55 24.88
CA SER A 538 23.37 18.26 23.95
C SER A 538 24.20 19.14 23.02
N LEU A 539 23.69 19.44 21.83
CA LEU A 539 24.39 20.30 20.88
C LEU A 539 24.70 21.71 21.45
N PRO A 540 23.80 22.38 22.21
CA PRO A 540 24.14 23.64 22.89
C PRO A 540 25.29 23.48 23.89
N ALA A 541 25.29 22.41 24.70
CA ALA A 541 26.38 22.17 25.65
C ALA A 541 27.71 21.83 24.94
N ALA A 542 27.66 21.21 23.75
CA ALA A 542 28.83 20.99 22.92
C ALA A 542 29.40 22.30 22.35
N ALA A 543 28.54 23.27 22.00
CA ALA A 543 28.96 24.60 21.53
C ALA A 543 29.76 25.39 22.58
N GLU A 544 29.44 25.18 23.86
CA GLU A 544 30.12 25.81 25.01
C GLU A 544 31.33 25.02 25.52
N HIS A 545 31.63 23.87 24.91
CA HIS A 545 32.70 23.00 25.39
C HIS A 545 34.07 23.71 25.30
N PRO A 546 34.97 23.59 26.30
CA PRO A 546 36.25 24.32 26.30
C PRO A 546 37.11 24.11 25.06
N TRP A 547 37.14 22.89 24.50
CA TRP A 547 37.82 22.62 23.22
C TRP A 547 37.23 23.37 22.03
N VAL A 548 35.92 23.61 22.02
CA VAL A 548 35.20 24.28 20.94
C VAL A 548 35.36 25.80 21.06
N VAL A 549 35.29 26.34 22.27
CA VAL A 549 35.41 27.78 22.54
C VAL A 549 36.86 28.26 22.35
N GLU A 550 37.82 27.62 23.02
CA GLU A 550 39.25 27.97 23.05
C GLU A 550 39.52 29.49 22.88
N GLU A 551 40.40 29.90 21.98
CA GLU A 551 40.74 31.31 21.70
C GLU A 551 39.72 31.98 20.76
N GLU A 552 38.84 31.22 20.11
CA GLU A 552 37.86 31.73 19.14
C GLU A 552 36.58 32.30 19.80
N GLY A 553 36.38 32.05 21.10
CA GLY A 553 35.22 32.53 21.85
C GLY A 553 33.93 31.75 21.56
N PRO A 554 32.78 32.18 22.09
CA PRO A 554 31.50 31.50 21.89
C PRO A 554 31.10 31.48 20.41
N ILE A 555 30.36 30.44 20.00
CA ILE A 555 29.79 30.37 18.65
C ILE A 555 28.73 31.48 18.52
N PRO A 556 28.76 32.33 17.47
CA PRO A 556 27.76 33.38 17.28
C PRO A 556 26.34 32.81 17.17
N GLU A 557 25.38 33.45 17.84
CA GLU A 557 23.96 33.08 17.70
C GLU A 557 23.36 33.71 16.43
N PHE A 558 22.65 32.90 15.65
CA PHE A 558 21.91 33.36 14.48
C PHE A 558 20.41 33.20 14.71
N HIS A 559 19.68 34.31 14.73
CA HIS A 559 18.23 34.31 14.82
C HIS A 559 17.60 34.59 13.46
N CYS A 560 16.59 33.80 13.08
CA CYS A 560 15.89 33.99 11.82
C CYS A 560 14.95 35.19 11.86
N ARG A 561 14.94 35.98 10.78
CA ARG A 561 14.03 37.13 10.59
C ARG A 561 12.56 36.71 10.53
N HIS A 562 12.25 35.48 10.15
CA HIS A 562 10.87 35.00 9.95
C HIS A 562 10.11 34.67 11.25
N LYS A 563 10.79 34.36 12.36
CA LYS A 563 10.12 34.16 13.67
C LYS A 563 9.61 35.47 14.30
N ASN A 564 10.12 36.62 13.87
CA ASN A 564 9.73 37.92 14.43
C ASN A 564 8.55 38.57 13.70
N ALA A 565 8.10 38.05 12.55
CA ALA A 565 6.95 38.59 11.83
C ALA A 565 5.61 38.33 12.56
N GLY A 566 5.54 37.35 13.46
CA GLY A 566 4.35 37.04 14.25
C GLY A 566 4.27 37.71 15.62
N LYS A 567 5.29 38.49 16.03
CA LYS A 567 5.33 39.14 17.37
C LYS A 567 5.36 40.67 17.33
N LEU A 568 5.22 41.28 16.15
CA LEU A 568 5.18 42.74 15.95
C LEU A 568 3.81 43.25 15.45
N SER A 569 2.73 42.55 15.80
CA SER A 569 1.37 43.07 15.73
C SER A 569 0.68 42.86 17.08
N GLY A 570 1.00 43.73 18.03
CA GLY A 570 0.35 43.86 19.33
C GLY A 570 0.04 45.33 19.58
#